data_AF-A0A2K9LNT9-F1
#
_entry.id   AF-A0A2K9LNT9-F1
#
_cell.length_a   1.000
_cell.length_b   1.000
_cell.length_c   1.000
_cell.angle_alpha   90.00
_cell.angle_beta   90.00
_cell.angle_gamma   90.00
#
_symmetry.space_group_name_H-M   'P 1'
#
loop_
_entity.id
_entity.type
_entity.pdbx_description
1 polymer ?
#
loop_
_entity_poly.entity_id
_entity_poly.type
_entity_poly.pdbx_seq_one_letter_code
_entity_poly.pdbx_strand_id
1 'polypeptide(L)'
;MWDSDPDDMREYHYYNEEGVFIGKSEGHSPQQDLFEQAHYVFDDQSDIVKNLDLLAIARRKLANLRKELIGVPLKDITRIIELNKQIAELEANIEALSKQVHAHSA
;
A
#
# COMPACT_ATOMS: atom_id res chain seq x y z
N MET A 1 -8.99 40.41 11.06
CA MET A 1 -8.15 39.20 11.16
C MET A 1 -8.93 38.22 12.00
N TRP A 2 -9.12 37.00 11.50
CA TRP A 2 -9.12 35.71 12.19
C TRP A 2 -9.73 34.72 11.18
N ASP A 3 -8.93 34.41 10.17
CA ASP A 3 -9.06 33.18 9.40
C ASP A 3 -8.60 32.08 10.37
N SER A 4 -9.55 31.46 11.05
CA SER A 4 -9.31 30.15 11.66
C SER A 4 -9.49 29.15 10.53
N ASP A 5 -8.42 28.90 9.78
CA ASP A 5 -8.32 27.75 8.90
C ASP A 5 -8.74 26.51 9.70
N PRO A 6 -9.66 25.67 9.20
CA PRO A 6 -9.95 24.40 9.83
C PRO A 6 -8.65 23.59 9.78
N ASP A 7 -8.01 23.52 10.95
CA ASP A 7 -6.94 22.60 11.28
C ASP A 7 -7.32 21.24 10.68
N ASP A 8 -6.56 20.77 9.69
CA ASP A 8 -6.80 19.53 8.94
C ASP A 8 -6.44 18.32 9.85
N MET A 9 -7.08 18.28 11.03
CA MET A 9 -6.98 17.23 12.04
C MET A 9 -7.80 16.06 11.55
N ARG A 10 -7.11 14.96 11.26
CA ARG A 10 -7.72 13.71 10.81
C ARG A 10 -7.72 12.70 11.95
N GLU A 11 -8.74 11.87 11.99
CA GLU A 11 -8.76 10.69 12.86
C GLU A 11 -8.20 9.50 12.08
N TYR A 12 -7.26 8.77 12.66
CA TYR A 12 -6.67 7.57 12.08
C TYR A 12 -7.08 6.36 12.91
N HIS A 13 -7.59 5.32 12.26
CA HIS A 13 -7.96 4.05 12.88
C HIS A 13 -6.98 2.96 12.49
N TYR A 14 -6.51 2.21 13.47
CA TYR A 14 -5.48 1.20 13.32
C TYR A 14 -6.08 -0.19 13.55
N TYR A 15 -5.77 -1.14 12.67
CA TYR A 15 -6.24 -2.51 12.75
C TYR A 15 -5.08 -3.49 12.56
N ASN A 16 -5.13 -4.64 13.23
CA ASN A 16 -4.15 -5.72 13.05
C ASN A 16 -4.46 -6.57 11.79
N GLU A 17 -3.66 -7.62 11.56
CA GLU A 17 -3.80 -8.58 10.45
C GLU A 17 -5.17 -9.27 10.38
N GLU A 18 -5.85 -9.42 11.52
CA GLU A 18 -7.17 -10.06 11.63
C GLU A 18 -8.32 -9.05 11.44
N GLY A 19 -8.00 -7.77 11.19
CA GLY A 19 -9.00 -6.69 11.10
C GLY A 19 -9.53 -6.25 12.47
N VAL A 20 -8.87 -6.60 13.56
CA VAL A 20 -9.23 -6.18 14.92
C VAL A 20 -8.69 -4.78 15.15
N PHE A 21 -9.57 -3.88 15.62
CA PHE A 21 -9.20 -2.52 15.99
C PHE A 21 -8.21 -2.52 17.16
N ILE A 22 -7.05 -1.91 16.94
CA ILE A 22 -5.97 -1.83 17.95
C ILE A 22 -5.81 -0.43 18.55
N GLY A 23 -6.41 0.59 17.95
CA GLY A 23 -6.39 1.95 18.48
C GLY A 23 -6.81 2.99 17.47
N LYS A 24 -6.87 4.24 17.94
CA LYS A 24 -7.05 5.43 17.11
C LYS A 24 -6.14 6.56 17.56
N SER A 25 -5.83 7.47 16.65
CA SER A 25 -5.08 8.71 16.93
C SER A 25 -5.70 9.87 16.17
N GLU A 26 -5.62 11.07 16.71
CA GLU A 26 -6.11 12.29 16.07
C GLU A 26 -4.91 13.21 15.81
N GLY A 27 -4.82 13.78 14.60
CA GLY A 27 -3.72 14.68 14.23
C GLY A 27 -3.58 14.85 12.72
N HIS A 28 -2.54 15.57 12.30
CA HIS A 28 -2.27 15.73 10.86
C HIS A 28 -1.65 14.50 10.23
N SER A 29 -0.98 13.65 11.02
CA SER A 29 -0.34 12.42 10.58
C SER A 29 -0.65 11.26 11.52
N PRO A 30 -0.54 10.00 11.04
CA PRO A 30 -0.68 8.83 11.89
C PRO A 30 0.34 8.82 13.03
N GLN A 31 -0.09 8.38 14.22
CA GLN A 31 0.81 8.10 15.33
C GLN A 31 1.72 6.92 14.97
N GLN A 32 3.02 7.20 14.92
CA GLN A 32 4.03 6.26 14.43
C GLN A 32 4.00 4.89 15.13
N ASP A 33 3.94 4.85 16.47
CA ASP A 33 3.93 3.59 17.23
C ASP A 33 2.76 2.67 16.85
N LEU A 34 1.57 3.25 16.66
CA LEU A 34 0.37 2.51 16.24
C LEU A 34 0.44 2.17 14.74
N PHE A 35 0.97 3.09 13.93
CA PHE A 35 1.13 2.88 12.49
C PHE A 35 2.07 1.72 12.18
N GLU A 36 3.15 1.55 12.93
CA GLU A 36 4.09 0.43 12.78
C GLU A 36 3.45 -0.90 13.15
N GLN A 37 2.65 -0.93 14.22
CA GLN A 37 1.95 -2.13 14.70
C GLN A 37 0.72 -2.51 13.86
N ALA A 38 0.11 -1.54 13.19
CA ALA A 38 -1.09 -1.76 12.39
C ALA A 38 -0.81 -2.46 11.06
N HIS A 39 -1.66 -3.41 10.70
CA HIS A 39 -1.68 -4.01 9.37
C HIS A 39 -2.52 -3.20 8.38
N TYR A 40 -3.60 -2.60 8.88
CA TYR A 40 -4.43 -1.64 8.15
C TYR A 40 -4.56 -0.33 8.92
N VAL A 41 -4.48 0.78 8.19
CA VAL A 41 -4.74 2.12 8.73
C VAL A 41 -5.71 2.83 7.81
N PHE A 42 -6.76 3.38 8.40
CA PHE A 42 -7.78 4.17 7.71
C PHE A 42 -7.83 5.57 8.31
N ASP A 43 -8.20 6.57 7.52
CA ASP A 43 -8.53 7.88 8.04
C ASP A 43 -10.04 8.00 8.37
N ASP A 44 -10.46 9.20 8.80
CA ASP A 44 -11.81 9.55 9.18
C ASP A 44 -12.80 9.52 8.01
N GLN A 45 -12.29 9.56 6.78
CA GLN A 45 -13.05 9.41 5.54
C GLN A 45 -13.12 7.94 5.09
N SER A 46 -12.58 7.01 5.88
CA SER A 46 -12.42 5.59 5.54
C SER A 46 -11.50 5.36 4.34
N ASP A 47 -10.63 6.31 4.00
CA ASP A 47 -9.61 6.12 2.98
C ASP A 47 -8.46 5.28 3.54
N ILE A 48 -7.94 4.39 2.69
CA ILE A 48 -6.86 3.47 3.05
C ILE A 48 -5.54 4.25 3.08
N VAL A 49 -5.00 4.44 4.29
CA VAL A 49 -3.68 5.03 4.52
C VAL A 49 -2.59 3.95 4.47
N LYS A 50 -2.88 2.76 5.02
CA LYS A 50 -1.98 1.59 5.00
C LYS A 50 -2.78 0.32 4.79
N ASN A 51 -2.32 -0.53 3.86
CA ASN A 51 -2.86 -1.87 3.69
C ASN A 51 -1.73 -2.82 3.27
N LEU A 52 -1.24 -3.60 4.23
CA LEU A 52 -0.13 -4.52 4.00
C LEU A 52 -0.55 -5.77 3.20
N ASP A 53 -1.83 -6.15 3.20
CA ASP A 53 -2.32 -7.27 2.39
C ASP A 53 -2.28 -6.97 0.91
N LEU A 54 -2.71 -5.78 0.48
CA LEU A 54 -2.65 -5.38 -0.92
C LEU A 54 -1.20 -5.39 -1.42
N LEU A 55 -0.26 -4.93 -0.59
CA LEU A 55 1.17 -5.01 -0.86
C LEU A 55 1.68 -6.47 -0.92
N ALA A 56 1.28 -7.32 0.02
CA ALA A 56 1.69 -8.72 0.06
C ALA A 56 1.14 -9.50 -1.14
N ILE A 57 -0.13 -9.28 -1.50
CA ILE A 57 -0.78 -9.87 -2.68
C ILE A 57 -0.09 -9.41 -3.96
N ALA A 58 0.17 -8.10 -4.10
CA ALA A 58 0.85 -7.55 -5.27
C ALA A 58 2.27 -8.13 -5.42
N ARG A 59 3.04 -8.19 -4.33
CA ARG A 59 4.38 -8.80 -4.31
C ARG A 59 4.34 -10.29 -4.67
N ARG A 60 3.36 -11.03 -4.16
CA ARG A 60 3.16 -12.45 -4.50
C ARG A 60 2.82 -12.63 -5.97
N LYS A 61 1.95 -11.78 -6.52
CA LYS A 61 1.58 -11.80 -7.95
C LYS A 61 2.79 -11.48 -8.83
N LEU A 62 3.63 -10.52 -8.43
CA LEU A 62 4.89 -10.20 -9.11
C LEU A 62 5.85 -11.39 -9.12
N ALA A 63 6.03 -12.07 -7.99
CA ALA A 63 6.87 -13.26 -7.90
C ALA A 63 6.37 -14.38 -8.83
N ASN A 64 5.04 -14.55 -8.94
CA ASN A 64 4.45 -15.54 -9.84
C ASN A 64 4.66 -15.18 -11.32
N LEU A 65 4.46 -13.91 -11.70
CA LEU A 65 4.70 -13.46 -13.08
C LEU A 65 6.18 -13.61 -13.48
N ARG A 66 7.11 -13.32 -12.58
CA ARG A 66 8.55 -13.54 -12.81
C ARG A 66 8.88 -15.02 -12.98
N LYS A 67 8.28 -15.91 -12.18
CA LYS A 67 8.43 -17.36 -12.35
C LYS A 67 7.87 -17.83 -13.68
N GLU A 68 6.72 -17.30 -14.09
CA GLU A 68 6.11 -17.60 -15.37
C GLU A 68 7.04 -17.18 -16.52
N LEU A 69 7.57 -15.96 -16.48
CA LEU A 69 8.51 -15.45 -17.47
C LEU A 69 9.74 -16.35 -17.66
N ILE A 70 10.33 -16.85 -16.56
CA ILE A 70 11.48 -17.77 -16.61
C ILE A 70 11.11 -19.10 -17.30
N GLY A 71 9.85 -19.54 -17.16
CA GLY A 71 9.34 -20.76 -17.78
C GLY A 71 8.97 -20.61 -19.26
N VAL A 72 8.91 -19.39 -19.80
CA VAL A 72 8.52 -19.15 -21.19
C VAL A 72 9.68 -19.48 -22.15
N PRO A 73 9.47 -20.32 -23.17
CA PRO A 73 10.47 -20.56 -24.20
C PRO A 73 10.84 -19.27 -24.95
N LEU A 74 12.14 -19.04 -25.19
CA LEU A 74 12.64 -17.85 -25.88
C LEU A 74 12.06 -17.60 -27.29
N LYS A 75 11.47 -18.63 -27.90
CA LYS A 75 10.81 -18.54 -29.20
C LYS A 75 9.45 -17.83 -29.12
N ASP A 76 8.83 -17.80 -27.95
CA ASP A 76 7.57 -17.10 -27.70
C ASP A 76 7.82 -15.67 -27.21
N ILE A 77 8.38 -14.86 -28.11
CA ILE A 77 8.75 -13.47 -27.85
C ILE A 77 7.51 -12.64 -27.50
N THR A 78 6.36 -12.93 -28.10
CA THR A 78 5.10 -12.23 -27.82
C THR A 78 4.69 -12.42 -26.37
N ARG A 79 4.73 -13.65 -25.84
CA ARG A 79 4.40 -13.91 -24.44
C ARG A 79 5.41 -13.28 -23.48
N ILE A 80 6.70 -13.29 -23.83
CA ILE A 80 7.76 -12.62 -23.05
C ILE A 80 7.49 -11.12 -22.93
N ILE A 81 7.14 -10.46 -24.04
CA ILE A 81 6.84 -9.01 -24.04
C ILE A 81 5.62 -8.71 -23.18
N GLU A 82 4.56 -9.52 -23.30
CA GLU A 82 3.33 -9.34 -22.52
C GLU A 82 3.59 -9.46 -21.01
N LEU A 83 4.32 -10.51 -20.59
CA LEU A 83 4.66 -10.72 -19.19
C LEU A 83 5.56 -9.60 -18.65
N ASN A 84 6.55 -9.14 -19.43
CA ASN A 84 7.39 -8.01 -19.03
C ASN A 84 6.57 -6.72 -18.84
N LYS A 85 5.57 -6.47 -19.69
CA LYS A 85 4.67 -5.33 -19.51
C LYS A 85 3.86 -5.45 -18.22
N GLN A 86 3.27 -6.62 -17.97
CA GLN A 86 2.50 -6.88 -16.74
C GLN A 86 3.37 -6.77 -15.48
N ILE A 87 4.63 -7.24 -15.55
CA ILE A 87 5.61 -7.10 -14.48
C ILE A 87 5.91 -5.63 -14.21
N ALA A 88 6.21 -4.84 -15.24
CA ALA A 88 6.53 -3.42 -15.09
C ALA A 88 5.35 -2.61 -14.52
N GLU A 89 4.13 -2.87 -14.99
CA GLU A 89 2.91 -2.25 -14.44
C GLU A 89 2.70 -2.61 -12.97
N LEU A 90 2.91 -3.89 -12.61
CA LEU A 90 2.74 -4.34 -11.23
C LEU A 90 3.85 -3.81 -10.31
N GLU A 91 5.07 -3.66 -10.81
CA GLU A 91 6.18 -3.03 -10.08
C GLU A 91 5.89 -1.56 -9.79
N ALA A 92 5.40 -0.80 -10.78
CA ALA A 92 4.99 0.58 -10.59
C ALA A 92 3.85 0.72 -9.55
N ASN A 93 2.87 -0.19 -9.59
CA ASN A 93 1.80 -0.23 -8.60
C ASN A 93 2.31 -0.56 -7.19
N ILE A 94 3.25 -1.51 -7.04
CA ILE A 94 3.87 -1.82 -5.75
C ILE A 94 4.68 -0.63 -5.24
N GLU A 95 5.40 0.07 -6.11
CA GLU A 95 6.15 1.27 -5.74
C GLU A 95 5.21 2.39 -5.27
N ALA A 96 4.09 2.61 -5.96
CA ALA A 96 3.08 3.59 -5.55
C ALA A 96 2.46 3.24 -4.19
N LEU A 97 2.03 1.99 -3.99
CA LEU A 97 1.50 1.51 -2.71
C LEU A 97 2.55 1.59 -1.60
N SER A 98 3.80 1.26 -1.89
CA SER A 98 4.90 1.36 -0.92
C SER A 98 5.16 2.82 -0.55
N LYS A 99 5.18 3.74 -1.52
CA LYS A 99 5.34 5.18 -1.27
C LYS A 99 4.20 5.73 -0.42
N GLN A 100 2.96 5.32 -0.67
CA GLN A 100 1.83 5.71 0.18
C GLN A 100 2.06 5.26 1.64
N VAL A 101 2.46 4.00 1.85
CA VAL A 101 2.76 3.51 3.20
C VAL A 101 3.93 4.27 3.87
N HIS A 102 4.96 4.69 3.11
CA HIS A 102 6.13 5.38 3.67
C HIS A 102 5.94 6.91 3.81
N ALA A 103 5.10 7.53 2.99
CA ALA A 103 4.79 8.96 3.07
C ALA A 103 3.98 9.31 4.32
N HIS A 104 3.23 8.34 4.86
CA HIS A 104 2.42 8.50 6.07
C HIS A 104 3.12 8.02 7.35
N SER A 105 4.35 7.51 7.25
CA SER A 105 5.20 7.12 8.39
C SER A 105 6.30 8.13 8.74
N ALA A 106 6.37 9.26 8.03
CA ALA A 106 7.38 10.32 8.19
C ALA A 106 6.75 11.60 8.73
#